data_AF-A0A2W5YYK3-F1
#
_entry.id   AF-A0A2W5YYK3-F1
#
_cell.length_a   1.000
_cell.length_b   1.000
_cell.length_c   1.000
_cell.angle_alpha   90.00
_cell.angle_beta   90.00
_cell.angle_gamma   90.00
#
_symmetry.space_group_name_H-M   'P 1'
#
loop_
_entity.id
_entity.type
_entity.pdbx_description
1 polymer ?
#
loop_
_entity_poly.entity_id
_entity_poly.type
_entity_poly.pdbx_seq_one_letter_code
_entity_poly.pdbx_strand_id
1 'polypeptide(L)'
;MSEIAKRRGVAHILEGTVQKSTDQVRVNVQLINAQTDSHLWAEKFDRKLTDIFAVESEIAAKIADTLQAKLNGAEQRAIATRPTDNSEAHQLYLKGRFYWDKSLPFDNLSSDKDNAYFADGVQGEILTDLAKIADLKVISRSSVMHYKSGVGRNLRKIGE
;
A
#
# COMPACT_ATOMS: atom_id res chain seq x y z
N MET A 1 -4.18 -1.86 19.39
CA MET A 1 -5.38 -1.28 18.73
C MET A 1 -5.06 0.05 18.08
N SER A 2 -5.10 0.08 16.74
CA SER A 2 -5.14 1.35 16.02
C SER A 2 -6.51 1.99 16.23
N GLU A 3 -6.55 3.21 16.78
CA GLU A 3 -7.78 3.98 17.03
C GLU A 3 -8.61 4.24 15.76
N ILE A 4 -8.00 4.00 14.59
CA ILE A 4 -8.57 4.07 13.24
C ILE A 4 -9.59 2.95 12.98
N ALA A 5 -9.30 1.73 13.42
CA ALA A 5 -10.16 0.56 13.22
C ALA A 5 -11.53 0.74 13.89
N LYS A 6 -11.52 1.29 15.12
CA LYS A 6 -12.72 1.55 15.91
C LYS A 6 -13.54 2.74 15.42
N ARG A 7 -12.92 3.76 14.81
CA ARG A 7 -13.60 5.03 14.45
C ARG A 7 -14.19 5.08 13.04
N ARG A 8 -13.74 4.23 12.10
CA ARG A 8 -14.11 4.36 10.67
C ARG A 8 -14.69 3.12 10.00
N GLY A 9 -14.99 2.05 10.75
CA GLY A 9 -15.58 0.84 10.17
C GLY A 9 -14.63 0.09 9.23
N VAL A 10 -13.32 0.20 9.46
CA VAL A 10 -12.31 -0.58 8.75
C VAL A 10 -12.41 -2.02 9.27
N ALA A 11 -12.71 -2.97 8.39
CA ALA A 11 -12.79 -4.39 8.77
C ALA A 11 -11.41 -5.06 8.82
N HIS A 12 -10.51 -4.67 7.91
CA HIS A 12 -9.20 -5.30 7.73
C HIS A 12 -8.10 -4.27 7.53
N ILE A 13 -6.92 -4.57 8.05
CA ILE A 13 -5.71 -3.76 7.92
C ILE A 13 -4.69 -4.54 7.10
N LEU A 14 -4.15 -3.88 6.08
CA LEU A 14 -3.01 -4.37 5.31
C LEU A 14 -1.74 -3.68 5.84
N GLU A 15 -0.76 -4.47 6.28
CA GLU A 15 0.53 -3.96 6.72
C GLU A 15 1.68 -4.83 6.21
N GLY A 16 2.90 -4.28 6.25
CA GLY A 16 4.03 -4.97 5.68
C GLY A 16 5.30 -4.14 5.63
N THR A 17 6.36 -4.77 5.12
CA THR A 17 7.65 -4.14 4.85
C THR A 17 8.09 -4.46 3.43
N VAL A 18 8.72 -3.47 2.78
CA VAL A 18 9.34 -3.62 1.47
C VAL A 18 10.81 -3.28 1.63
N GLN A 19 11.68 -4.16 1.15
CA GLN A 19 13.12 -3.95 1.11
C GLN A 19 13.60 -4.16 -0.33
N LYS A 20 14.27 -3.16 -0.90
CA LYS A 20 14.87 -3.23 -2.23
C LYS A 20 16.38 -3.41 -2.10
N SER A 21 16.93 -4.37 -2.83
CA SER A 21 18.37 -4.45 -3.12
C SER A 21 18.60 -4.14 -4.60
N THR A 22 19.84 -4.29 -5.08
CA THR A 22 20.20 -3.97 -6.47
C THR A 22 19.32 -4.69 -7.50
N ASP A 23 19.06 -5.99 -7.30
CA ASP A 23 18.35 -6.85 -8.26
C ASP A 23 17.15 -7.59 -7.65
N GLN A 24 16.93 -7.49 -6.34
CA GLN A 24 15.87 -8.19 -5.63
C GLN A 24 14.98 -7.26 -4.83
N VAL A 25 13.76 -7.74 -4.60
CA VAL A 25 12.80 -7.13 -3.69
C VAL A 25 12.32 -8.19 -2.73
N ARG A 26 12.31 -7.83 -1.44
CA ARG A 26 11.66 -8.58 -0.39
C ARG A 26 10.43 -7.82 0.08
N VAL A 27 9.26 -8.43 -0.04
CA VAL A 27 8.00 -7.91 0.48
C VAL A 27 7.48 -8.86 1.54
N ASN A 28 7.28 -8.37 2.77
CA ASN A 28 6.50 -9.07 3.79
C ASN A 28 5.15 -8.37 3.90
N VAL A 29 4.06 -9.12 3.77
CA VAL A 29 2.70 -8.56 3.81
C VAL A 29 1.86 -9.36 4.78
N GLN A 30 0.99 -8.66 5.51
CA GLN A 30 0.06 -9.24 6.45
C GLN A 30 -1.31 -8.57 6.33
N LEU A 31 -2.35 -9.39 6.39
CA LEU A 31 -3.75 -8.99 6.46
C LEU A 31 -4.27 -9.30 7.86
N ILE A 32 -4.76 -8.27 8.55
CA ILE A 32 -5.18 -8.35 9.94
C ILE A 32 -6.65 -7.98 10.05
N ASN A 33 -7.42 -8.72 10.85
CA ASN A 33 -8.75 -8.30 11.25
C ASN A 33 -8.64 -7.11 12.22
N ALA A 34 -9.22 -5.98 11.85
CA ALA A 34 -9.05 -4.74 12.57
C ALA A 34 -9.79 -4.69 13.93
N GLN A 35 -10.78 -5.57 14.12
CA GLN A 35 -11.59 -5.64 15.34
C GLN A 35 -10.94 -6.52 16.40
N THR A 36 -10.40 -7.66 15.97
CA THR A 36 -9.84 -8.70 16.86
C THR A 36 -8.33 -8.70 16.93
N ASP A 37 -7.64 -7.95 16.06
CA ASP A 37 -6.18 -7.96 15.88
C ASP A 37 -5.63 -9.32 15.43
N SER A 38 -6.50 -10.21 14.93
CA SER A 38 -6.08 -11.54 14.48
C SER A 38 -5.49 -11.48 13.08
N HIS A 39 -4.35 -12.12 12.87
CA HIS A 39 -3.78 -12.34 11.54
C HIS A 39 -4.67 -13.27 10.73
N LEU A 40 -5.11 -12.81 9.57
CA LEU A 40 -5.88 -13.60 8.60
C LEU A 40 -4.96 -14.27 7.59
N TRP A 41 -3.91 -13.55 7.17
CA TRP A 41 -2.93 -14.02 6.22
C TRP A 41 -1.61 -13.26 6.40
N ALA A 42 -0.50 -13.95 6.15
CA ALA A 42 0.83 -13.37 6.16
C ALA A 42 1.70 -14.15 5.18
N GLU A 43 2.42 -13.44 4.32
CA GLU A 43 3.32 -14.08 3.35
C GLU A 43 4.54 -13.19 3.05
N LYS A 44 5.61 -13.85 2.61
CA LYS A 44 6.86 -13.22 2.23
C LYS A 44 7.16 -13.56 0.77
N PHE A 45 7.46 -12.52 0.00
CA PHE A 45 7.84 -12.59 -1.40
C PHE A 45 9.29 -12.13 -1.54
N ASP A 46 10.17 -13.06 -1.88
CA ASP A 46 11.54 -12.77 -2.33
C ASP A 46 11.57 -13.01 -3.85
N ARG A 47 11.72 -11.94 -4.65
CA ARG A 47 11.71 -12.00 -6.12
C ARG A 47 12.75 -11.07 -6.72
N LYS A 48 13.03 -11.25 -8.01
CA LYS A 48 13.79 -10.27 -8.76
C LYS A 48 12.99 -8.99 -8.89
N LEU A 49 13.69 -7.87 -8.92
CA LEU A 49 13.09 -6.55 -9.13
C LEU A 49 12.32 -6.45 -10.47
N THR A 50 12.75 -7.20 -11.49
CA THR A 50 12.04 -7.30 -12.77
C THR A 50 10.65 -7.92 -12.66
N ASP A 51 10.41 -8.70 -11.61
CA ASP A 51 9.15 -9.41 -11.37
C ASP A 51 8.22 -8.63 -10.43
N ILE A 52 8.55 -7.38 -10.06
CA ILE A 52 7.83 -6.62 -9.04
C ILE A 52 6.32 -6.49 -9.34
N PHE A 53 5.95 -6.29 -10.60
CA PHE A 53 4.54 -6.23 -11.01
C PHE A 53 3.79 -7.53 -10.74
N ALA A 54 4.46 -8.67 -10.98
CA ALA A 54 3.85 -9.97 -10.70
C ALA A 54 3.64 -10.16 -9.19
N VAL A 55 4.58 -9.67 -8.37
CA VAL A 55 4.43 -9.68 -6.91
C VAL A 55 3.26 -8.80 -6.46
N GLU A 56 3.14 -7.59 -6.99
CA GLU A 56 2.05 -6.66 -6.67
C GLU A 56 0.68 -7.28 -6.99
N SER A 57 0.51 -7.82 -8.21
CA SER A 57 -0.73 -8.48 -8.63
C SER A 57 -1.01 -9.76 -7.84
N GLU A 58 0.02 -10.56 -7.53
CA GLU A 58 -0.11 -11.79 -6.74
C GLU A 58 -0.58 -11.48 -5.32
N ILE A 59 -0.02 -10.44 -4.67
CA ILE A 59 -0.44 -9.98 -3.35
C ILE A 59 -1.91 -9.56 -3.38
N ALA A 60 -2.32 -8.73 -4.34
CA ALA A 60 -3.69 -8.26 -4.45
C ALA A 60 -4.68 -9.42 -4.64
N ALA A 61 -4.35 -10.38 -5.51
CA ALA A 61 -5.16 -11.57 -5.75
C ALA A 61 -5.29 -12.44 -4.49
N LYS A 62 -4.20 -12.70 -3.76
CA LYS A 62 -4.21 -13.49 -2.52
C LYS A 62 -5.01 -12.82 -1.41
N ILE A 63 -4.90 -11.50 -1.26
CA ILE A 63 -5.72 -10.74 -0.31
C ILE A 63 -7.20 -10.88 -0.66
N ALA A 64 -7.54 -10.74 -1.94
CA ALA A 64 -8.93 -10.84 -2.37
C ALA A 64 -9.50 -12.25 -2.16
N ASP A 65 -8.73 -13.29 -2.44
CA ASP A 65 -9.08 -14.68 -2.14
C ASP A 65 -9.26 -14.94 -0.63
N THR A 66 -8.33 -14.43 0.20
CA THR A 66 -8.41 -14.52 1.66
C THR A 66 -9.68 -13.85 2.20
N LEU A 67 -10.06 -12.71 1.60
CA LEU A 67 -11.28 -11.99 1.93
C LEU A 67 -12.54 -12.59 1.26
N GLN A 68 -12.39 -13.66 0.48
CA GLN A 68 -13.45 -14.32 -0.27
C GLN A 68 -14.20 -13.37 -1.22
N ALA A 69 -13.48 -12.37 -1.73
CA ALA A 69 -14.03 -11.40 -2.68
C ALA A 69 -14.34 -12.07 -4.01
N LYS A 70 -15.48 -11.73 -4.61
CA LYS A 70 -15.90 -12.28 -5.90
C LYS A 70 -15.28 -11.48 -7.04
N LEU A 71 -14.25 -12.05 -7.68
CA LEU A 71 -13.64 -11.45 -8.87
C LEU A 71 -14.25 -12.01 -10.15
N ASN A 72 -14.69 -11.13 -11.03
CA ASN A 72 -15.04 -11.47 -12.41
C ASN A 72 -13.78 -11.52 -13.31
N GLY A 73 -13.92 -12.10 -14.51
CA GLY A 73 -12.79 -12.27 -15.42
C GLY A 73 -12.20 -10.96 -15.99
N ALA A 74 -12.93 -9.85 -15.95
CA ALA A 74 -12.38 -8.54 -16.31
C ALA A 74 -11.51 -7.97 -15.19
N GLU A 75 -11.94 -8.10 -13.93
CA GLU A 75 -11.18 -7.68 -12.74
C GLU A 75 -9.87 -8.47 -12.61
N GLN A 76 -9.92 -9.81 -12.80
CA GLN A 76 -8.72 -10.65 -12.80
C GLN A 76 -7.69 -10.17 -13.83
N ARG A 77 -8.15 -9.81 -15.03
CA ARG A 77 -7.28 -9.27 -16.09
C ARG A 77 -6.77 -7.87 -15.75
N ALA A 78 -7.60 -7.02 -15.18
CA ALA A 78 -7.23 -5.66 -14.81
C ALA A 78 -6.15 -5.63 -13.72
N ILE A 79 -6.19 -6.56 -12.76
CA ILE A 79 -5.16 -6.73 -11.73
C ILE A 79 -3.87 -7.30 -12.34
N ALA A 80 -3.98 -8.29 -13.23
CA ALA A 80 -2.81 -8.92 -13.85
C ALA A 80 -2.12 -8.06 -14.93
N THR A 81 -2.69 -6.90 -15.29
CA THR A 81 -2.14 -6.03 -16.33
C THR A 81 -0.89 -5.32 -15.82
N ARG A 82 0.23 -5.50 -16.52
CA ARG A 82 1.48 -4.81 -16.20
C ARG A 82 1.42 -3.34 -16.63
N PRO A 83 1.79 -2.38 -15.76
CA PRO A 83 1.84 -0.97 -16.13
C PRO A 83 2.86 -0.63 -17.23
N THR A 84 3.97 -1.39 -17.28
CA THR A 84 5.05 -1.23 -18.27
C THR A 84 5.93 -2.48 -18.29
N ASP A 85 6.62 -2.72 -19.40
CA ASP A 85 7.65 -3.78 -19.51
C ASP A 85 9.04 -3.30 -19.06
N ASN A 86 9.20 -2.01 -18.76
CA ASN A 86 10.47 -1.43 -18.31
C ASN A 86 10.43 -1.12 -16.79
N SER A 87 11.12 -1.96 -16.00
CA SER A 87 11.19 -1.81 -14.54
C SER A 87 11.93 -0.55 -14.10
N GLU A 88 12.90 -0.06 -14.87
CA GLU A 88 13.61 1.20 -14.58
C GLU A 88 12.69 2.41 -14.76
N ALA A 89 11.92 2.43 -15.85
CA ALA A 89 10.91 3.46 -16.08
C ALA A 89 9.88 3.50 -14.94
N HIS A 90 9.47 2.33 -14.46
CA HIS A 90 8.58 2.22 -13.29
C HIS A 90 9.21 2.80 -12.03
N GLN A 91 10.48 2.50 -11.74
CA GLN A 91 11.15 3.08 -10.57
C GLN A 91 11.24 4.60 -10.65
N LEU A 92 11.56 5.15 -11.83
CA LEU A 92 11.59 6.60 -12.03
C LEU A 92 10.20 7.23 -11.86
N TYR A 93 9.15 6.56 -12.34
CA TYR A 93 7.77 6.97 -12.11
C TYR A 93 7.42 7.00 -10.62
N LEU A 94 7.68 5.92 -9.87
CA LEU A 94 7.41 5.86 -8.43
C LEU A 94 8.20 6.92 -7.67
N LYS A 95 9.46 7.13 -8.04
CA LYS A 95 10.31 8.19 -7.49
C LYS A 95 9.71 9.56 -7.76
N GLY A 96 9.30 9.84 -9.00
CA GLY A 96 8.63 11.08 -9.39
C GLY A 96 7.35 11.33 -8.60
N ARG A 97 6.45 10.34 -8.54
CA ARG A 97 5.19 10.40 -7.77
C ARG A 97 5.44 10.73 -6.31
N PHE A 98 6.41 10.06 -5.68
CA PHE A 98 6.75 10.28 -4.29
C PHE A 98 7.25 11.71 -4.01
N TYR A 99 8.10 12.27 -4.87
CA TYR A 99 8.57 13.64 -4.69
C TYR A 99 7.51 14.68 -5.04
N TRP A 100 6.63 14.40 -6.00
CA TRP A 100 5.46 15.23 -6.29
C TRP A 100 4.52 15.31 -5.07
N ASP A 101 4.19 14.18 -4.47
CA ASP A 101 3.32 14.11 -3.28
C ASP A 101 3.94 14.79 -2.06
N LYS A 102 5.28 14.76 -1.93
CA LYS A 102 6.04 15.51 -0.91
C LYS A 102 6.14 17.01 -1.16
N SER A 103 5.94 17.47 -2.39
CA SER A 103 5.94 18.90 -2.70
C SER A 103 4.64 19.58 -2.23
N LEU A 104 3.68 18.82 -1.72
CA LEU A 104 2.55 19.29 -0.91
C LEU A 104 3.02 19.54 0.54
N PRO A 105 2.41 20.45 1.32
CA PRO A 105 2.97 21.01 2.55
C PRO A 105 3.00 20.01 3.74
N PHE A 106 3.82 18.97 3.64
CA PHE A 106 4.03 17.95 4.66
C PHE A 106 5.51 17.56 4.73
N ASP A 107 6.09 17.69 5.91
CA ASP A 107 7.51 17.36 6.13
C ASP A 107 7.76 15.85 6.00
N ASN A 108 8.88 15.52 5.34
CA ASN A 108 9.38 14.15 5.27
C ASN A 108 10.76 14.04 5.94
N LEU A 109 10.82 13.28 7.04
CA LEU A 109 11.98 13.17 7.94
C LEU A 109 12.70 11.80 7.86
N SER A 110 12.66 11.10 6.72
CA SER A 110 13.31 9.77 6.60
C SER A 110 14.78 9.85 6.16
N SER A 111 15.64 9.07 6.81
CA SER A 111 17.10 9.02 6.60
C SER A 111 17.56 8.10 5.47
N ASP A 112 16.69 7.25 4.92
CA ASP A 112 16.97 6.39 3.75
C ASP A 112 15.93 6.65 2.65
N LYS A 113 16.21 7.68 1.84
CA LYS A 113 15.26 8.21 0.86
C LYS A 113 14.99 7.25 -0.29
N ASP A 114 15.92 6.33 -0.60
CA ASP A 114 15.81 5.44 -1.75
C ASP A 114 14.90 4.24 -1.49
N ASN A 115 14.89 3.71 -0.27
CA ASN A 115 13.92 2.66 0.09
C ASN A 115 12.52 3.24 0.38
N ALA A 116 12.45 4.47 0.90
CA ALA A 116 11.18 5.09 1.28
C ALA A 116 10.23 5.29 0.08
N TYR A 117 10.71 5.83 -1.05
CA TYR A 117 9.84 6.01 -2.23
C TYR A 117 9.40 4.67 -2.82
N PHE A 118 10.27 3.66 -2.80
CA PHE A 118 9.98 2.37 -3.40
C PHE A 118 8.93 1.62 -2.58
N ALA A 119 9.08 1.59 -1.25
CA ALA A 119 8.08 1.00 -0.36
C ALA A 119 6.73 1.71 -0.46
N ASP A 120 6.73 3.05 -0.55
CA ASP A 120 5.55 3.87 -0.79
C ASP A 120 4.85 3.52 -2.12
N GLY A 121 5.66 3.41 -3.18
CA GLY A 121 5.24 3.02 -4.50
C GLY A 121 4.53 1.67 -4.53
N VAL A 122 5.23 0.62 -4.10
CA VAL A 122 4.73 -0.77 -4.04
C VAL A 122 3.44 -0.86 -3.22
N GLN A 123 3.38 -0.19 -2.07
CA GLN A 123 2.16 -0.13 -1.27
C GLN A 123 1.00 0.51 -2.07
N GLY A 124 1.27 1.63 -2.75
CA GLY A 124 0.27 2.32 -3.56
C GLY A 124 -0.25 1.49 -4.73
N GLU A 125 0.62 0.72 -5.39
CA GLU A 125 0.22 -0.17 -6.50
C GLU A 125 -0.65 -1.33 -6.00
N ILE A 126 -0.29 -1.98 -4.89
CA ILE A 126 -1.14 -3.04 -4.28
C ILE A 126 -2.53 -2.48 -3.93
N LEU A 127 -2.60 -1.27 -3.36
CA LEU A 127 -3.88 -0.63 -3.07
C LEU A 127 -4.66 -0.27 -4.34
N THR A 128 -3.96 0.13 -5.40
CA THR A 128 -4.56 0.41 -6.72
C THR A 128 -5.16 -0.85 -7.31
N ASP A 129 -4.47 -1.99 -7.23
CA ASP A 129 -4.97 -3.28 -7.70
C ASP A 129 -6.18 -3.75 -6.89
N LEU A 130 -6.14 -3.63 -5.56
CA LEU A 130 -7.29 -3.94 -4.71
C LEU A 130 -8.50 -3.05 -5.00
N ALA A 131 -8.27 -1.78 -5.38
CA ALA A 131 -9.34 -0.85 -5.73
C ALA A 131 -10.01 -1.18 -7.07
N LYS A 132 -9.41 -2.04 -7.91
CA LYS A 132 -10.03 -2.56 -9.13
C LYS A 132 -11.11 -3.63 -8.84
N ILE A 133 -11.17 -4.16 -7.61
CA ILE A 133 -12.11 -5.21 -7.23
C ILE A 133 -13.37 -4.57 -6.67
N ALA A 134 -14.50 -4.70 -7.36
CA ALA A 134 -15.74 -4.03 -6.98
C ALA A 134 -16.28 -4.47 -5.61
N ASP A 135 -16.01 -5.73 -5.22
CA ASP A 135 -16.43 -6.30 -3.94
C ASP A 135 -15.60 -5.77 -2.75
N LEU A 136 -14.50 -5.06 -3.02
CA LEU A 136 -13.63 -4.49 -1.99
C LEU A 136 -13.79 -2.98 -1.90
N LYS A 137 -13.99 -2.48 -0.68
CA LYS A 137 -13.89 -1.05 -0.37
C LYS A 137 -12.52 -0.74 0.21
N VAL A 138 -11.64 -0.18 -0.63
CA VAL A 138 -10.30 0.26 -0.20
C VAL A 138 -10.37 1.68 0.36
N ILE A 139 -9.75 1.91 1.52
CA ILE A 139 -9.66 3.23 2.16
C ILE A 139 -8.23 3.75 2.02
N SER A 140 -8.08 5.02 1.64
CA SER A 140 -6.79 5.63 1.32
C SER A 140 -5.82 5.72 2.51
N ARG A 141 -4.53 5.60 2.17
CA ARG A 141 -3.35 5.66 3.05
C ARG A 141 -3.25 6.95 3.89
N SER A 142 -3.63 8.10 3.33
CA SER A 142 -3.56 9.41 4.03
C SER A 142 -4.56 9.53 5.17
N SER A 143 -5.71 8.86 5.05
CA SER A 143 -6.73 8.81 6.12
C SER A 143 -6.27 8.02 7.34
N VAL A 144 -5.24 7.17 7.19
CA VAL A 144 -4.70 6.30 8.26
C VAL A 144 -3.43 6.91 8.89
N MET A 145 -2.58 7.59 8.11
CA MET A 145 -1.32 8.20 8.56
C MET A 145 -1.50 9.34 9.59
N HIS A 146 -2.60 10.09 9.53
CA HIS A 146 -2.91 11.14 10.51
C HIS A 146 -3.17 10.63 11.94
N TYR A 147 -3.21 9.32 12.15
CA TYR A 147 -3.46 8.73 13.46
C TYR A 147 -2.26 7.99 14.08
N LYS A 148 -1.33 7.47 13.27
CA LYS A 148 -0.07 6.87 13.79
C LYS A 148 0.90 7.93 14.33
N SER A 149 0.77 9.17 13.87
CA SER A 149 1.50 10.32 14.41
C SER A 149 0.63 10.95 15.51
N GLY A 150 0.91 10.65 16.78
CA GLY A 150 0.29 11.27 17.95
C GLY A 150 0.60 12.77 18.10
N VAL A 151 0.56 13.53 17.02
CA VAL A 151 0.67 14.98 17.02
C VAL A 151 -0.76 15.51 17.08
N GLY A 152 -1.21 15.80 18.31
CA GLY A 152 -2.39 16.62 18.52
C GLY A 152 -2.22 17.94 17.80
N ARG A 153 -2.73 18.05 16.56
CA ARG A 153 -2.99 19.35 15.95
C ARG A 153 -4.14 19.95 16.73
N ASN A 154 -3.78 20.70 17.76
CA ASN A 154 -4.63 21.72 18.33
C ASN A 154 -5.02 22.64 17.17
N LEU A 155 -6.24 22.46 16.64
CA LEU A 155 -6.84 23.35 15.66
C LEU A 155 -7.07 24.69 16.37
N ARG A 156 -6.05 25.53 16.43
CA ARG A 156 -6.29 26.95 16.69
C ARG A 156 -7.05 27.48 15.49
N LYS A 157 -8.30 27.89 15.75
CA LYS A 157 -9.14 28.66 14.86
C LYS A 157 -8.31 29.75 14.18
N ILE A 158 -8.34 29.81 12.86
CA ILE A 158 -7.99 31.01 12.12
C ILE A 158 -9.33 31.60 11.69
N GLY A 159 -9.64 32.77 12.24
CA GLY A 159 -10.89 33.49 12.02
C GLY A 159 -11.16 34.46 13.17
N GLU A 160 -10.35 35.52 13.23
CA GLU A 160 -10.74 36.93 13.40
C GLU A 160 -9.58 37.81 12.91
#